data_AF-A0A534AHF5-F1
#
_entry.id   AF-A0A534AHF5-F1
#
_cell.length_a   1.000
_cell.length_b   1.000
_cell.length_c   1.000
_cell.angle_alpha   90.00
_cell.angle_beta   90.00
_cell.angle_gamma   90.00
#
_symmetry.space_group_name_H-M   'P 1'
#
loop_
_entity.id
_entity.type
_entity.pdbx_description
1 polymer ?
#
loop_
_entity_poly.entity_id
_entity_poly.type
_entity_poly.pdbx_seq_one_letter_code
_entity_poly.pdbx_strand_id
1 'polypeptide(L)'
;MSAGRVVALLVAGLALVGFAMWIASQRHLERATLAGDLVLPDLEHHVNAVTEVALRKADGTHTTLKRNGAGWSVGERGWPADPGKVRKLLLDLGALNIVEEKTRLPANYPQLGVQDVDSPKATGTRVEVRTPARTWALIVGKSSSAKSGYVRVANAPQTLLAAPLLTVDADPKGWLDRALIDVAPERVRQVEEKPRQGPGFSATREKKEQPDFTVTPLPKGRELTSPGAADAIAGSLSSLTFDDVGKASATADAGAAHALFRTFDGLEESQNAGRPQCQYPR
;
A
#
# COMPACT_ATOMS: atom_id res chain seq x y z
N MET A 1 -61.77 27.89 -18.55
CA MET A 1 -60.69 26.89 -18.76
C MET A 1 -61.19 25.56 -18.22
N SER A 2 -61.14 24.47 -18.99
CA SER A 2 -61.55 23.16 -18.47
C SER A 2 -60.55 22.68 -17.41
N ALA A 3 -61.03 21.96 -16.39
CA ALA A 3 -60.20 21.44 -15.31
C ALA A 3 -58.97 20.67 -15.82
N GLY A 4 -59.09 19.95 -16.94
CA GLY A 4 -57.98 19.25 -17.59
C GLY A 4 -56.86 20.16 -18.09
N ARG A 5 -57.16 21.40 -18.52
CA ARG A 5 -56.14 22.38 -18.93
C ARG A 5 -55.37 22.93 -17.74
N VAL A 6 -56.03 23.10 -16.59
CA VAL A 6 -55.39 23.55 -15.35
C VAL A 6 -54.45 22.47 -14.81
N VAL A 7 -54.89 21.21 -14.81
CA VAL A 7 -54.06 20.07 -14.39
C VAL A 7 -52.84 19.89 -15.31
N ALA A 8 -53.02 20.00 -16.63
CA ALA A 8 -51.92 19.90 -17.58
C ALA A 8 -50.85 20.99 -17.37
N LEU A 9 -51.28 22.23 -17.10
CA LEU A 9 -50.36 23.34 -16.82
C LEU A 9 -49.61 23.16 -15.50
N LEU A 10 -50.26 22.62 -14.47
CA LEU A 10 -49.60 22.32 -13.18
C LEU A 10 -48.54 21.23 -13.31
N VAL A 11 -48.84 20.15 -14.03
CA VAL A 11 -47.88 19.06 -14.27
C VAL A 11 -46.68 19.55 -15.09
N ALA A 12 -46.92 20.36 -16.13
CA ALA A 12 -45.85 20.95 -16.92
C ALA A 12 -44.97 21.91 -16.09
N GLY A 13 -45.58 22.70 -15.20
CA GLY A 13 -44.85 23.58 -14.29
C GLY A 13 -43.95 22.80 -13.32
N LEU A 14 -44.47 21.74 -12.71
CA LEU A 14 -43.70 20.87 -11.82
C LEU A 14 -42.55 20.16 -12.54
N ALA A 15 -42.78 19.71 -13.78
CA ALA A 15 -41.73 19.11 -14.60
C ALA A 15 -40.60 20.12 -14.92
N LEU A 16 -40.96 21.36 -15.24
CA LEU A 16 -39.98 22.43 -15.49
C LEU A 16 -39.18 22.79 -14.24
N VAL A 17 -39.81 22.86 -13.07
CA VAL A 17 -39.11 23.11 -11.80
C VAL A 17 -38.19 21.95 -11.44
N GLY A 18 -38.66 20.70 -11.59
CA GLY A 18 -37.83 19.51 -11.37
C GLY A 18 -36.64 19.45 -12.32
N PHE A 19 -36.84 19.80 -13.59
CA PHE A 19 -35.78 19.88 -14.60
C PHE A 19 -34.79 21.00 -14.31
N ALA A 20 -35.26 22.18 -13.89
CA ALA A 20 -34.41 23.28 -13.48
C ALA A 20 -33.59 22.95 -12.22
N MET A 21 -34.19 22.26 -11.23
CA MET A 21 -33.48 21.75 -10.06
C MET A 21 -32.44 20.70 -10.43
N TRP A 22 -32.75 19.81 -11.38
CA TRP A 22 -31.80 18.83 -11.89
C TRP A 22 -30.59 19.50 -12.57
N ILE A 23 -30.83 20.49 -13.43
CA ILE A 23 -29.76 21.31 -14.04
C ILE A 23 -28.97 22.09 -12.98
N ALA A 24 -29.64 22.69 -12.00
CA ALA A 24 -28.97 23.43 -10.92
C ALA A 24 -28.12 22.51 -10.04
N SER A 25 -28.57 21.27 -9.80
CA SER A 25 -27.79 20.27 -9.07
C SER A 25 -26.53 19.84 -9.84
N GLN A 26 -26.57 19.86 -11.18
CA GLN A 26 -25.36 19.69 -12.01
C GLN A 26 -24.44 20.92 -11.96
N ARG A 27 -24.99 22.13 -11.84
CA ARG A 27 -24.20 23.38 -11.76
C ARG A 27 -23.45 23.58 -10.45
N HIS A 28 -23.83 22.90 -9.36
CA HIS A 28 -23.04 22.91 -8.11
C HIS A 28 -21.63 22.29 -8.27
N LEU A 29 -21.33 21.66 -9.42
CA LEU A 29 -20.01 21.17 -9.80
C LEU A 29 -19.17 22.17 -10.60
N GLU A 30 -19.72 23.31 -11.06
CA GLU A 30 -19.01 24.34 -11.82
C GLU A 30 -18.81 25.62 -10.99
N ARG A 31 -18.15 25.49 -9.83
CA ARG A 31 -17.32 26.61 -9.38
C ARG A 31 -16.16 26.68 -10.38
N ALA A 32 -15.82 27.87 -10.87
CA ALA A 32 -14.60 28.04 -11.66
C ALA A 32 -13.43 27.54 -10.81
N THR A 33 -12.82 26.43 -11.21
CA THR A 33 -11.66 25.86 -10.52
C THR A 33 -10.48 26.80 -10.78
N LEU A 34 -9.96 27.42 -9.72
CA LEU A 34 -8.85 28.36 -9.83
C LEU A 34 -7.53 27.63 -9.55
N ALA A 35 -6.45 28.11 -10.18
CA ALA A 35 -5.11 27.68 -9.80
C ALA A 35 -4.89 28.00 -8.30
N GLY A 36 -4.38 27.00 -7.57
CA GLY A 36 -4.24 27.06 -6.11
C GLY A 36 -5.40 26.42 -5.33
N ASP A 37 -6.52 26.09 -5.96
CA ASP A 37 -7.59 25.32 -5.31
C ASP A 37 -7.17 23.86 -5.07
N LEU A 38 -7.72 23.24 -4.04
CA LEU A 38 -7.53 21.81 -3.78
C LEU A 38 -8.31 20.95 -4.78
N VAL A 39 -7.65 19.94 -5.34
CA VAL A 39 -8.27 18.92 -6.22
C VAL A 39 -9.31 18.09 -5.47
N LEU A 40 -9.04 17.79 -4.19
CA LEU A 40 -9.94 17.04 -3.30
C LEU A 40 -10.30 17.91 -2.09
N PRO A 41 -11.28 18.82 -2.23
CA PRO A 41 -11.67 19.72 -1.15
C PRO A 41 -12.00 18.96 0.13
N ASP A 42 -11.61 19.56 1.26
CA ASP A 42 -11.81 19.07 2.63
C ASP A 42 -11.07 17.79 3.02
N LEU A 43 -10.40 17.09 2.10
CA LEU A 43 -9.74 15.82 2.44
C LEU A 43 -8.70 15.98 3.56
N GLU A 44 -7.92 17.06 3.55
CA GLU A 44 -6.92 17.36 4.59
C GLU A 44 -7.54 17.37 6.00
N HIS A 45 -8.71 17.99 6.17
CA HIS A 45 -9.43 18.04 7.44
C HIS A 45 -9.99 16.68 7.87
N HIS A 46 -10.09 15.72 6.95
CA HIS A 46 -10.64 14.39 7.16
C HIS A 46 -9.59 13.27 7.09
N VAL A 47 -8.31 13.56 6.88
CA VAL A 47 -7.23 12.55 6.74
C VAL A 47 -7.21 11.54 7.90
N ASN A 48 -7.45 12.00 9.13
CA ASN A 48 -7.46 11.14 10.32
C ASN A 48 -8.69 10.22 10.40
N ALA A 49 -9.78 10.56 9.71
CA ALA A 49 -11.01 9.78 9.65
C ALA A 49 -11.00 8.74 8.51
N VAL A 50 -9.95 8.71 7.67
CA VAL A 50 -9.86 7.78 6.55
C VAL A 50 -9.72 6.35 7.05
N THR A 51 -10.62 5.49 6.58
CA THR A 51 -10.70 4.06 6.94
C THR A 51 -10.19 3.16 5.82
N GLU A 52 -10.27 3.59 4.57
CA GLU A 52 -9.86 2.78 3.42
C GLU A 52 -9.30 3.66 2.28
N VAL A 53 -8.25 3.17 1.62
CA VAL A 53 -7.77 3.71 0.34
C VAL A 53 -7.72 2.56 -0.66
N ALA A 54 -8.44 2.69 -1.78
CA ALA A 54 -8.45 1.71 -2.85
C ALA A 54 -7.74 2.26 -4.09
N LEU A 55 -6.79 1.50 -4.63
CA LEU A 55 -6.07 1.81 -5.87
C LEU A 55 -6.38 0.74 -6.91
N ARG A 56 -6.79 1.13 -8.12
CA ARG A 56 -7.15 0.19 -9.19
C ARG A 56 -6.61 0.63 -10.54
N LYS A 57 -6.19 -0.34 -11.37
CA LYS A 57 -5.88 -0.18 -12.79
C LYS A 57 -6.85 -0.97 -13.66
N ALA A 58 -6.83 -0.70 -14.96
CA ALA A 58 -7.69 -1.37 -15.95
C ALA A 58 -7.34 -2.83 -16.23
N ASP A 59 -6.10 -3.24 -15.94
CA ASP A 59 -5.63 -4.62 -16.07
C ASP A 59 -6.10 -5.53 -14.93
N GLY A 60 -6.85 -5.00 -13.97
CA GLY A 60 -7.34 -5.71 -12.78
C GLY A 60 -6.39 -5.67 -11.59
N THR A 61 -5.18 -5.14 -11.75
CA THR A 61 -4.26 -4.88 -10.63
C THR A 61 -4.90 -3.88 -9.67
N HIS A 62 -4.99 -4.25 -8.39
CA HIS A 62 -5.57 -3.40 -7.36
C HIS A 62 -4.97 -3.66 -5.97
N THR A 63 -5.04 -2.62 -5.14
CA THR A 63 -4.67 -2.65 -3.72
C THR A 63 -5.74 -1.98 -2.90
N THR A 64 -6.08 -2.58 -1.76
CA THR A 64 -6.98 -2.01 -0.76
C THR A 64 -6.24 -1.84 0.56
N LEU A 65 -5.93 -0.60 0.91
CA LEU A 65 -5.35 -0.25 2.20
C LEU A 65 -6.47 -0.03 3.20
N LYS A 66 -6.49 -0.80 4.30
CA LYS A 66 -7.52 -0.70 5.34
C LYS A 66 -6.91 -0.30 6.67
N ARG A 67 -7.47 0.72 7.31
CA ARG A 67 -7.14 1.10 8.68
C ARG A 67 -7.89 0.19 9.65
N ASN A 68 -7.17 -0.35 10.61
CA ASN A 68 -7.68 -1.16 11.71
C ASN A 68 -7.07 -0.66 13.04
N GLY A 69 -7.39 -1.33 14.16
CA GLY A 69 -6.91 -0.94 15.49
C GLY A 69 -5.39 -1.00 15.68
N ALA A 70 -4.67 -1.75 14.84
CA ALA A 70 -3.21 -1.91 14.88
C ALA A 70 -2.47 -1.03 13.85
N GLY A 71 -3.18 -0.32 12.97
CA GLY A 71 -2.59 0.51 11.93
C GLY A 71 -3.20 0.27 10.55
N TRP A 72 -2.38 0.38 9.50
CA TRP A 72 -2.79 0.12 8.12
C TRP A 72 -2.44 -1.29 7.69
N SER A 73 -3.27 -1.88 6.85
CA SER A 73 -3.07 -3.24 6.30
C SER A 73 -3.38 -3.27 4.81
N VAL A 74 -2.65 -4.12 4.08
CA VAL A 74 -2.86 -4.42 2.66
C VAL A 74 -3.86 -5.58 2.55
N GLY A 75 -5.09 -5.29 2.12
CA GLY A 75 -6.22 -6.21 2.15
C GLY A 75 -5.99 -7.49 1.33
N GLU A 76 -5.37 -7.37 0.16
CA GLU A 76 -5.09 -8.48 -0.76
C GLU A 76 -4.01 -9.42 -0.21
N ARG A 77 -3.28 -8.99 0.81
CA ARG A 77 -2.19 -9.75 1.45
C ARG A 77 -2.49 -10.13 2.88
N GLY A 78 -3.41 -9.45 3.56
CA GLY A 78 -3.67 -9.63 4.99
C GLY A 78 -2.46 -9.28 5.84
N TRP A 79 -1.65 -8.31 5.42
CA TRP A 79 -0.36 -7.95 6.03
C TRP A 79 -0.32 -6.45 6.37
N PRO A 80 0.44 -6.01 7.39
CA PRO A 80 0.66 -4.60 7.67
C PRO A 80 1.17 -3.81 6.45
N ALA A 81 0.63 -2.62 6.25
CA ALA A 81 1.12 -1.69 5.24
C ALA A 81 2.19 -0.78 5.85
N ASP A 82 3.16 -0.36 5.04
CA ASP A 82 4.17 0.62 5.40
C ASP A 82 3.49 1.94 5.81
N PRO A 83 3.54 2.31 7.10
CA PRO A 83 2.80 3.47 7.60
C PRO A 83 3.33 4.79 7.02
N GLY A 84 4.62 4.85 6.68
CA GLY A 84 5.25 6.02 6.07
C GLY A 84 4.70 6.26 4.66
N LYS A 85 4.60 5.21 3.85
CA LYS A 85 4.01 5.30 2.50
C LYS A 85 2.54 5.70 2.54
N VAL A 86 1.74 5.06 3.40
CA VAL A 86 0.30 5.38 3.49
C VAL A 86 0.08 6.81 3.98
N ARG A 87 0.82 7.24 5.02
CA ARG A 87 0.75 8.62 5.52
C ARG A 87 1.15 9.62 4.45
N LYS A 88 2.23 9.38 3.71
CA LYS A 88 2.67 10.25 2.62
C LYS A 88 1.59 10.40 1.56
N LEU A 89 1.01 9.29 1.08
CA LEU A 89 -0.06 9.33 0.08
C LEU A 89 -1.25 10.20 0.56
N LEU A 90 -1.71 10.00 1.79
CA LEU A 90 -2.85 10.75 2.33
C LEU A 90 -2.56 12.25 2.47
N LEU A 91 -1.35 12.62 2.89
CA LEU A 91 -0.93 14.02 2.96
C LEU A 91 -0.82 14.64 1.57
N ASP A 92 -0.19 13.94 0.62
CA ASP A 92 -0.04 14.41 -0.76
C ASP A 92 -1.41 14.58 -1.44
N LEU A 93 -2.38 13.70 -1.17
CA LEU A 93 -3.75 13.82 -1.66
C LEU A 93 -4.51 14.98 -0.99
N GLY A 94 -4.32 15.18 0.32
CA GLY A 94 -4.95 16.26 1.06
C GLY A 94 -4.43 17.65 0.66
N ALA A 95 -3.16 17.75 0.31
CA ALA A 95 -2.49 18.98 -0.13
C ALA A 95 -2.43 19.12 -1.67
N LEU A 96 -3.16 18.28 -2.41
CA LEU A 96 -3.11 18.26 -3.87
C LEU A 96 -3.78 19.49 -4.46
N ASN A 97 -2.98 20.40 -5.00
CA ASN A 97 -3.42 21.68 -5.56
C ASN A 97 -3.49 21.63 -7.08
N ILE A 98 -4.47 22.34 -7.63
CA ILE A 98 -4.62 22.60 -9.05
C ILE A 98 -3.55 23.59 -9.47
N VAL A 99 -2.71 23.17 -10.42
CA VAL A 99 -1.73 24.05 -11.07
C VAL A 99 -2.36 24.70 -12.30
N GLU A 100 -3.04 23.90 -13.12
CA GLU A 100 -3.61 24.36 -14.38
C GLU A 100 -4.77 23.45 -14.81
N GLU A 101 -5.83 24.03 -15.35
CA GLU A 101 -6.85 23.27 -16.07
C GLU A 101 -6.30 22.80 -17.42
N LYS A 102 -6.64 21.55 -17.78
CA LYS A 102 -6.31 20.97 -19.08
C LYS A 102 -7.58 20.74 -19.90
N THR A 103 -7.62 19.67 -20.67
CA THR A 103 -8.71 19.35 -21.59
C THR A 103 -9.99 18.92 -20.86
N ARG A 104 -11.16 19.26 -21.42
CA ARG A 104 -12.46 18.64 -21.11
C ARG A 104 -12.88 17.58 -22.13
N LEU A 105 -12.13 17.46 -23.23
CA LEU A 105 -12.43 16.56 -24.35
C LEU A 105 -11.96 15.13 -24.02
N PRO A 106 -12.87 14.13 -23.95
CA PRO A 106 -12.50 12.74 -23.64
C PRO A 106 -11.48 12.13 -24.62
N ALA A 107 -11.49 12.58 -25.88
CA ALA A 107 -10.53 12.15 -26.91
C ALA A 107 -9.06 12.43 -26.52
N ASN A 108 -8.82 13.40 -25.63
CA ASN A 108 -7.48 13.77 -25.18
C ASN A 108 -7.04 13.08 -23.88
N TYR A 109 -7.95 12.41 -23.15
CA TYR A 109 -7.61 11.72 -21.90
C TYR A 109 -6.49 10.68 -22.03
N PRO A 110 -6.38 9.90 -23.13
CA PRO A 110 -5.25 8.97 -23.31
C PRO A 110 -3.88 9.61 -23.36
N GLN A 111 -3.79 10.87 -23.81
CA GLN A 111 -2.52 11.59 -23.83
C GLN A 111 -2.04 11.85 -22.39
N LEU A 112 -2.97 12.13 -21.48
CA LEU A 112 -2.71 12.41 -20.07
C LEU A 112 -2.74 11.15 -19.18
N GLY A 113 -3.31 10.05 -19.66
CA GLY A 113 -3.48 8.81 -18.90
C GLY A 113 -4.57 8.88 -17.84
N VAL A 114 -5.62 9.69 -18.06
CA VAL A 114 -6.69 9.96 -17.08
C VAL A 114 -8.05 9.38 -17.48
N GLN A 115 -8.06 8.37 -18.36
CA GLN A 115 -9.28 7.65 -18.72
C GLN A 115 -9.84 6.88 -17.51
N ASP A 116 -11.14 6.66 -17.48
CA ASP A 116 -11.75 5.78 -16.48
C ASP A 116 -11.18 4.37 -16.59
N VAL A 117 -10.80 3.79 -15.45
CA VAL A 117 -10.12 2.49 -15.37
C VAL A 117 -11.00 1.31 -15.75
N ASP A 118 -12.29 1.51 -15.96
CA ASP A 118 -13.19 0.49 -16.50
C ASP A 118 -12.99 0.33 -18.03
N SER A 119 -12.28 1.26 -18.67
CA SER A 119 -11.80 1.10 -20.03
C SER A 119 -10.52 0.24 -20.05
N PRO A 120 -10.46 -0.84 -20.84
CA PRO A 120 -9.27 -1.70 -20.92
C PRO A 120 -8.03 -0.98 -21.51
N LYS A 121 -8.21 0.21 -22.09
CA LYS A 121 -7.13 1.05 -22.62
C LYS A 121 -6.65 2.12 -21.64
N ALA A 122 -7.24 2.21 -20.45
CA ALA A 122 -6.84 3.19 -19.46
C ALA A 122 -5.47 2.83 -18.87
N THR A 123 -4.59 3.82 -18.78
CA THR A 123 -3.22 3.65 -18.27
C THR A 123 -3.01 4.25 -16.89
N GLY A 124 -3.98 5.05 -16.42
CA GLY A 124 -3.94 5.67 -15.11
C GLY A 124 -4.33 4.73 -13.98
N THR A 125 -4.18 5.23 -12.76
CA THR A 125 -4.61 4.54 -11.53
C THR A 125 -5.78 5.31 -10.94
N ARG A 126 -6.91 4.64 -10.72
CA ARG A 126 -8.02 5.20 -9.94
C ARG A 126 -7.69 5.05 -8.46
N VAL A 127 -7.79 6.14 -7.73
CA VAL A 127 -7.62 6.19 -6.27
C VAL A 127 -8.93 6.60 -5.65
N GLU A 128 -9.42 5.83 -4.68
CA GLU A 128 -10.57 6.15 -3.86
C GLU A 128 -10.14 6.23 -2.40
N VAL A 129 -10.50 7.32 -1.71
CA VAL A 129 -10.24 7.53 -0.29
C VAL A 129 -11.57 7.59 0.43
N ARG A 130 -11.76 6.72 1.42
CA ARG A 130 -13.04 6.55 2.12
C ARG A 130 -12.92 6.90 3.59
N THR A 131 -13.93 7.62 4.06
CA THR A 131 -14.24 7.86 5.46
C THR A 131 -15.66 7.37 5.72
N PRO A 132 -16.12 7.25 6.97
CA PRO A 132 -17.52 6.94 7.26
C PRO A 132 -18.52 7.94 6.66
N ALA A 133 -18.11 9.20 6.47
CA ALA A 133 -19.00 10.27 6.01
C ALA A 133 -18.92 10.55 4.50
N ARG A 134 -17.77 10.29 3.87
CA ARG A 134 -17.47 10.76 2.50
C ARG A 134 -16.45 9.87 1.79
N THR A 135 -16.61 9.78 0.47
CA THR A 135 -15.64 9.18 -0.43
C THR A 135 -15.13 10.23 -1.42
N TRP A 136 -13.81 10.33 -1.54
CA TRP A 136 -13.15 11.07 -2.60
C TRP A 136 -12.62 10.09 -3.64
N ALA A 137 -12.68 10.45 -4.92
CA ALA A 137 -12.16 9.61 -5.98
C ALA A 137 -11.55 10.46 -7.10
N LEU A 138 -10.40 10.04 -7.59
CA LEU A 138 -9.71 10.63 -8.73
C LEU A 138 -8.97 9.57 -9.52
N ILE A 139 -8.61 9.91 -10.75
CA ILE A 139 -7.71 9.13 -11.59
C ILE A 139 -6.40 9.89 -11.68
N VAL A 140 -5.32 9.22 -11.33
CA VAL A 140 -3.95 9.72 -11.43
C VAL A 140 -3.36 9.20 -12.74
N GLY A 141 -2.95 10.11 -13.60
CA GLY A 141 -2.38 9.84 -14.91
C GLY A 141 -0.86 9.95 -14.93
N LYS A 142 -0.33 10.37 -16.09
CA LYS A 142 1.10 10.51 -16.32
C LYS A 142 1.68 11.67 -15.51
N SER A 143 2.95 11.58 -15.15
CA SER A 143 3.70 12.72 -14.64
C SER A 143 3.92 13.75 -15.76
N SER A 144 3.89 15.03 -15.41
CA SER A 144 4.29 16.12 -16.31
C SER A 144 5.68 16.64 -15.98
N SER A 145 6.10 16.51 -14.71
CA SER A 145 7.43 16.88 -14.21
C SER A 145 7.77 16.07 -12.97
N ALA A 146 8.92 16.32 -12.36
CA ALA A 146 9.29 15.72 -11.05
C ALA A 146 8.38 16.16 -9.89
N LYS A 147 7.61 17.25 -10.05
CA LYS A 147 6.79 17.86 -8.98
C LYS A 147 5.29 17.86 -9.26
N SER A 148 4.86 17.47 -10.47
CA SER A 148 3.46 17.55 -10.89
C SER A 148 3.06 16.43 -11.84
N GLY A 149 1.78 16.07 -11.81
CA GLY A 149 1.19 15.04 -12.65
C GLY A 149 -0.24 15.39 -13.06
N TYR A 150 -0.76 14.67 -14.05
CA TYR A 150 -2.12 14.85 -14.51
C TYR A 150 -3.09 14.07 -13.63
N VAL A 151 -4.22 14.69 -13.28
CA VAL A 151 -5.30 14.06 -12.53
C VAL A 151 -6.64 14.42 -13.12
N ARG A 152 -7.66 13.61 -12.81
CA ARG A 152 -9.06 13.92 -13.08
C ARG A 152 -9.90 13.42 -11.91
N VAL A 153 -10.66 14.31 -11.27
CA VAL A 153 -11.64 13.89 -10.26
C VAL A 153 -12.62 12.91 -10.92
N ALA A 154 -12.93 11.81 -10.25
CA ALA A 154 -13.77 10.77 -10.82
C ALA A 154 -15.11 11.36 -11.30
N ASN A 155 -15.53 10.96 -12.50
CA ASN A 155 -16.73 11.45 -13.18
C ASN A 155 -16.74 12.94 -13.58
N ALA A 156 -15.72 13.73 -13.22
CA ALA A 156 -15.59 15.10 -13.71
C ALA A 156 -15.07 15.09 -15.17
N PRO A 157 -15.55 16.00 -16.03
CA PRO A 157 -15.02 16.16 -17.38
C PRO A 157 -13.69 16.93 -17.40
N GLN A 158 -13.45 17.79 -16.41
CA GLN A 158 -12.23 18.60 -16.36
C GLN A 158 -11.02 17.76 -15.96
N THR A 159 -9.95 17.79 -16.77
CA THR A 159 -8.63 17.27 -16.40
C THR A 159 -7.75 18.38 -15.85
N LEU A 160 -6.83 18.03 -14.96
CA LEU A 160 -6.05 18.99 -14.20
C LEU A 160 -4.58 18.58 -14.26
N LEU A 161 -3.69 19.57 -14.33
CA LEU A 161 -2.33 19.42 -13.86
C LEU A 161 -2.33 19.77 -12.38
N ALA A 162 -1.78 18.89 -11.53
CA ALA A 162 -1.78 19.07 -10.10
C ALA A 162 -0.41 18.82 -9.47
N ALA A 163 -0.18 19.41 -8.30
CA ALA A 163 1.02 19.26 -7.49
C ALA A 163 0.65 19.08 -6.00
N PRO A 164 1.37 18.27 -5.22
CA PRO A 164 2.61 17.56 -5.57
C PRO A 164 2.39 16.37 -6.50
N LEU A 165 3.49 15.80 -7.03
CA LEU A 165 3.44 14.57 -7.83
C LEU A 165 3.01 13.41 -6.93
N LEU A 166 1.83 12.86 -7.19
CA LEU A 166 1.34 11.68 -6.49
C LEU A 166 2.13 10.44 -6.89
N THR A 167 2.64 9.72 -5.89
CA THR A 167 3.21 8.38 -6.09
C THR A 167 2.15 7.36 -5.73
N VAL A 168 1.57 6.71 -6.74
CA VAL A 168 0.50 5.72 -6.57
C VAL A 168 0.91 4.39 -7.18
N ASP A 169 0.64 3.31 -6.47
CA ASP A 169 0.89 1.95 -6.95
C ASP A 169 -0.34 1.09 -6.69
N ALA A 170 -0.82 0.41 -7.74
CA ALA A 170 -1.95 -0.50 -7.62
C ALA A 170 -1.49 -1.92 -7.24
N ASP A 171 -0.19 -2.22 -7.28
CA ASP A 171 0.36 -3.50 -6.84
C ASP A 171 0.42 -3.56 -5.30
N PRO A 172 -0.24 -4.55 -4.66
CA PRO A 172 -0.21 -4.71 -3.21
C PRO A 172 1.20 -4.79 -2.61
N LYS A 173 2.17 -5.34 -3.35
CA LYS A 173 3.56 -5.50 -2.90
C LYS A 173 4.25 -4.18 -2.58
N GLY A 174 3.86 -3.11 -3.29
CA GLY A 174 4.44 -1.78 -3.14
C GLY A 174 4.13 -1.15 -1.78
N TRP A 175 3.13 -1.66 -1.08
CA TRP A 175 2.60 -1.11 0.17
C TRP A 175 2.96 -1.89 1.41
N LEU A 176 3.56 -3.07 1.29
CA LEU A 176 3.84 -3.93 2.45
C LEU A 176 4.88 -3.29 3.38
N ASP A 177 4.63 -3.36 4.68
CA ASP A 177 5.69 -3.20 5.67
C ASP A 177 6.58 -4.43 5.59
N ARG A 178 7.79 -4.24 5.05
CA ARG A 178 8.71 -5.33 4.71
C ARG A 178 9.61 -5.75 5.87
N ALA A 179 9.53 -5.07 7.01
CA ALA A 179 10.27 -5.47 8.20
C ALA A 179 9.64 -6.76 8.78
N LEU A 180 10.33 -7.90 8.65
CA LEU A 180 9.90 -9.15 9.29
C LEU A 180 10.40 -9.24 10.71
N ILE A 181 11.73 -9.14 10.86
CA ILE A 181 12.44 -9.33 12.12
C ILE A 181 13.68 -8.43 12.04
N ASP A 182 13.87 -7.60 13.06
CA ASP A 182 15.10 -6.85 13.27
C ASP A 182 15.70 -7.25 14.63
N VAL A 183 16.33 -8.42 14.65
CA VAL A 183 17.04 -8.91 15.82
C VAL A 183 18.50 -8.51 15.65
N ALA A 184 18.90 -7.51 16.45
CA ALA A 184 20.29 -7.09 16.52
C ALA A 184 21.20 -8.31 16.81
N PRO A 185 22.32 -8.49 16.10
CA PRO A 185 23.15 -9.68 16.22
C PRO A 185 23.58 -9.97 17.66
N GLU A 186 23.79 -8.94 18.48
CA GLU A 186 24.21 -9.03 19.89
C GLU A 186 23.14 -9.65 20.80
N ARG A 187 21.89 -9.71 20.34
CA ARG A 187 20.79 -10.37 21.09
C ARG A 187 20.75 -11.87 20.85
N VAL A 188 21.34 -12.36 19.77
CA VAL A 188 21.29 -13.78 19.40
C VAL A 188 22.18 -14.60 20.34
N ARG A 189 21.59 -15.56 21.05
CA ARG A 189 22.29 -16.49 21.92
C ARG A 189 22.67 -17.77 21.18
N GLN A 190 21.79 -18.28 20.32
CA GLN A 190 21.98 -19.55 19.62
C GLN A 190 21.35 -19.50 18.23
N VAL A 191 22.02 -20.13 17.26
CA VAL A 191 21.47 -20.44 15.94
C VAL A 191 21.65 -21.93 15.68
N GLU A 192 20.57 -22.66 15.44
CA GLU A 192 20.59 -24.06 14.99
C GLU A 192 20.22 -24.14 13.51
N GLU A 193 21.13 -24.59 12.67
CA GLU A 193 20.91 -24.77 11.24
C GLU A 193 20.77 -26.25 10.87
N LYS A 194 19.74 -26.55 10.09
CA LYS A 194 19.45 -27.84 9.48
C LYS A 194 19.40 -27.66 7.97
N PRO A 195 20.53 -27.83 7.26
CA PRO A 195 20.57 -27.74 5.81
C PRO A 195 19.66 -28.78 5.14
N ARG A 196 19.21 -28.47 3.92
CA ARG A 196 18.47 -29.43 3.07
C ARG A 196 19.27 -30.70 2.77
N GLN A 197 20.60 -30.58 2.68
CA GLN A 197 21.53 -31.68 2.47
C GLN A 197 22.74 -31.51 3.38
N GLY A 198 23.15 -32.59 4.06
CA GLY A 198 24.30 -32.59 4.96
C GLY A 198 23.93 -32.47 6.45
N PRO A 199 24.92 -32.55 7.35
CA PRO A 199 24.71 -32.47 8.78
C PRO A 199 24.38 -31.03 9.21
N GLY A 200 23.45 -30.89 10.15
CA GLY A 200 23.17 -29.62 10.81
C GLY A 200 24.27 -29.21 11.79
N PHE A 201 24.26 -27.94 12.17
CA PHE A 201 25.17 -27.37 13.17
C PHE A 201 24.45 -26.35 14.05
N SER A 202 25.04 -26.05 15.21
CA SER A 202 24.58 -25.07 16.18
C SER A 202 25.71 -24.09 16.46
N ALA A 203 25.46 -22.80 16.30
CA ALA A 203 26.34 -21.72 16.74
C ALA A 203 25.78 -21.14 18.05
N THR A 204 26.58 -21.10 19.13
CA THR A 204 26.14 -20.62 20.45
C THR A 204 27.07 -19.60 21.08
N ARG A 205 26.49 -18.67 21.85
CA ARG A 205 27.17 -17.85 22.85
C ARG A 205 26.59 -18.15 24.22
N GLU A 206 27.46 -18.32 25.21
CA GLU A 206 27.02 -18.53 26.59
C GLU A 206 26.61 -17.21 27.26
N LYS A 207 27.25 -16.11 26.86
CA LYS A 207 27.06 -14.77 27.43
C LYS A 207 26.99 -13.73 26.32
N LYS A 208 26.31 -12.62 26.58
CA LYS A 208 26.11 -11.56 25.59
C LYS A 208 27.42 -10.85 25.21
N GLU A 209 28.37 -10.80 26.14
CA GLU A 209 29.66 -10.15 25.99
C GLU A 209 30.68 -11.03 25.25
N GLN A 210 30.33 -12.28 24.97
CA GLN A 210 31.19 -13.17 24.20
C GLN A 210 31.24 -12.68 22.74
N PRO A 211 32.44 -12.40 22.19
CA PRO A 211 32.56 -11.84 20.84
C PRO A 211 32.10 -12.84 19.79
N ASP A 212 32.62 -14.07 19.88
CA ASP A 212 32.48 -15.07 18.83
C ASP A 212 31.54 -16.22 19.22
N PHE A 213 30.83 -16.77 18.23
CA PHE A 213 30.03 -17.98 18.41
C PHE A 213 30.88 -19.25 18.43
N THR A 214 30.50 -20.20 19.30
CA THR A 214 31.03 -21.56 19.31
C THR A 214 30.15 -22.48 18.47
N VAL A 215 30.73 -23.19 17.49
CA VAL A 215 30.00 -24.07 16.56
C VAL A 215 30.06 -25.55 16.97
N THR A 216 28.93 -26.25 16.95
CA THR A 216 28.82 -27.67 17.29
C THR A 216 27.72 -28.38 16.48
N PRO A 217 27.98 -29.56 15.86
CA PRO A 217 29.29 -30.23 15.78
C PRO A 217 30.17 -29.59 14.69
N LEU A 218 31.47 -29.56 14.94
CA LEU A 218 32.46 -29.36 13.87
C LEU A 218 32.66 -30.70 13.14
N PRO A 219 32.55 -30.75 11.80
CA PRO A 219 32.84 -31.97 11.04
C PRO A 219 34.25 -32.50 11.35
N LYS A 220 34.40 -33.83 11.41
CA LYS A 220 35.72 -34.44 11.69
C LYS A 220 36.78 -33.92 10.71
N GLY A 221 37.90 -33.44 11.25
CA GLY A 221 39.01 -32.91 10.47
C GLY A 221 38.79 -31.50 9.91
N ARG A 222 37.79 -30.76 10.40
CA ARG A 222 37.57 -29.35 10.06
C ARG A 222 37.62 -28.46 11.28
N GLU A 223 38.15 -27.26 11.07
CA GLU A 223 38.18 -26.16 12.02
C GLU A 223 37.53 -24.93 11.38
N LEU A 224 37.17 -23.95 12.20
CA LEU A 224 36.72 -22.65 11.70
C LEU A 224 37.89 -21.93 11.02
N THR A 225 37.62 -21.23 9.93
CA THR A 225 38.63 -20.44 9.21
C THR A 225 39.15 -19.25 10.02
N SER A 226 38.38 -18.79 11.00
CA SER A 226 38.75 -17.80 12.01
C SER A 226 37.84 -17.94 13.24
N PRO A 227 38.22 -17.37 14.41
CA PRO A 227 37.37 -17.39 15.61
C PRO A 227 35.94 -16.87 15.36
N GLY A 228 35.79 -15.77 14.62
CA GLY A 228 34.49 -15.17 14.29
C GLY A 228 33.84 -15.66 12.99
N ALA A 229 34.29 -16.78 12.41
CA ALA A 229 33.77 -17.27 11.13
C ALA A 229 32.25 -17.58 11.16
N ALA A 230 31.70 -17.82 12.35
CA ALA A 230 30.28 -18.11 12.56
C ALA A 230 29.43 -16.87 12.88
N ASP A 231 30.04 -15.71 13.13
CA ASP A 231 29.33 -14.53 13.63
C ASP A 231 28.41 -13.90 12.58
N ALA A 232 28.77 -14.06 11.31
CA ALA A 232 27.94 -13.62 10.18
C ALA A 232 26.54 -14.28 10.19
N ILE A 233 26.41 -15.47 10.78
CA ILE A 233 25.12 -16.18 10.89
C ILE A 233 24.17 -15.45 11.85
N ALA A 234 24.68 -14.84 12.92
CA ALA A 234 23.86 -14.02 13.81
C ALA A 234 23.37 -12.73 13.14
N GLY A 235 24.14 -12.23 12.15
CA GLY A 235 23.73 -11.12 11.29
C GLY A 235 22.62 -11.48 10.30
N SER A 236 22.35 -12.76 10.04
CA SER A 236 21.34 -13.17 9.04
C SER A 236 19.90 -12.82 9.42
N LEU A 237 19.61 -12.58 10.71
CA LEU A 237 18.32 -12.04 11.17
C LEU A 237 18.28 -10.52 11.23
N SER A 238 19.43 -9.85 11.11
CA SER A 238 19.46 -8.39 11.09
C SER A 238 18.96 -7.91 9.72
N SER A 239 17.98 -7.01 9.72
CA SER A 239 17.40 -6.45 8.48
C SER A 239 16.79 -7.49 7.52
N LEU A 240 16.15 -8.55 8.05
CA LEU A 240 15.40 -9.46 7.18
C LEU A 240 14.19 -8.76 6.57
N THR A 241 14.20 -8.72 5.24
CA THR A 241 13.11 -8.19 4.43
C THR A 241 12.60 -9.25 3.49
N PHE A 242 11.39 -9.03 2.98
CA PHE A 242 10.78 -9.84 1.93
C PHE A 242 10.30 -8.94 0.80
N ASP A 243 10.08 -9.51 -0.38
CA ASP A 243 9.54 -8.76 -1.51
C ASP A 243 8.00 -8.85 -1.60
N ASP A 244 7.42 -10.02 -1.30
CA ASP A 244 5.97 -10.22 -1.23
C ASP A 244 5.59 -11.25 -0.15
N VAL A 245 4.35 -11.20 0.30
CA VAL A 245 3.73 -12.22 1.17
C VAL A 245 2.57 -12.90 0.46
N GLY A 246 2.20 -14.08 0.94
CA GLY A 246 1.04 -14.81 0.45
C GLY A 246 0.42 -15.63 1.56
N LYS A 247 -0.82 -16.09 1.35
CA LYS A 247 -1.47 -17.00 2.29
C LYS A 247 -0.61 -18.25 2.47
N ALA A 248 -0.43 -18.70 3.70
CA ALA A 248 0.28 -19.93 4.00
C ALA A 248 -0.41 -21.11 3.27
N SER A 249 0.32 -21.82 2.42
CA SER A 249 -0.09 -23.12 1.90
C SER A 249 0.22 -24.19 2.93
N ALA A 250 -0.72 -25.12 3.18
CA ALA A 250 -0.55 -26.21 4.15
C ALA A 250 0.63 -27.15 3.85
N THR A 251 1.20 -27.09 2.65
CA THR A 251 2.42 -27.77 2.26
C THR A 251 3.62 -26.85 2.54
N ALA A 252 4.13 -26.90 3.77
CA ALA A 252 5.53 -26.56 4.00
C ALA A 252 6.38 -27.61 3.27
N ASP A 253 7.37 -27.19 2.48
CA ASP A 253 8.35 -28.12 1.93
C ASP A 253 9.15 -28.71 3.09
N ALA A 254 8.81 -29.94 3.48
CA ALA A 254 9.46 -30.65 4.59
C ALA A 254 10.97 -30.89 4.34
N GLY A 255 11.46 -30.65 3.13
CA GLY A 255 12.87 -30.69 2.76
C GLY A 255 13.56 -29.33 2.66
N ALA A 256 12.90 -28.22 3.01
CA ALA A 256 13.56 -26.91 3.08
C ALA A 256 14.63 -26.90 4.18
N ALA A 257 15.74 -26.16 3.96
CA ALA A 257 16.69 -25.92 5.05
C ALA A 257 15.98 -25.12 6.16
N HIS A 258 16.28 -25.41 7.43
CA HIS A 258 15.61 -24.80 8.58
C HIS A 258 16.65 -24.20 9.53
N ALA A 259 16.46 -22.96 9.96
CA ALA A 259 17.26 -22.31 10.99
C ALA A 259 16.39 -21.92 12.19
N LEU A 260 16.85 -22.18 13.42
CA LEU A 260 16.21 -21.77 14.67
C LEU A 260 17.11 -20.78 15.38
N PHE A 261 16.58 -19.61 15.71
CA PHE A 261 17.30 -18.57 16.42
C PHE A 261 16.72 -18.40 17.82
N ARG A 262 17.58 -18.38 18.83
CA ARG A 262 17.21 -18.05 20.21
C ARG A 262 17.98 -16.84 20.66
N THR A 263 17.30 -15.92 21.31
CA THR A 263 17.89 -14.70 21.87
C THR A 263 18.11 -14.84 23.38
N PHE A 264 18.91 -13.94 23.96
CA PHE A 264 19.13 -13.89 25.41
C PHE A 264 17.86 -13.48 26.19
N ASP A 265 16.94 -12.74 25.56
CA ASP A 265 15.69 -12.28 26.15
C ASP A 265 14.52 -13.25 25.98
N GLY A 266 14.77 -14.45 25.43
CA GLY A 266 13.79 -15.54 25.38
C GLY A 266 12.94 -15.59 24.11
N LEU A 267 13.19 -14.70 23.13
CA LEU A 267 12.60 -14.83 21.79
C LEU A 267 13.21 -16.03 21.05
N GLU A 268 12.34 -16.89 20.51
CA GLU A 268 12.68 -18.02 19.64
C GLU A 268 12.01 -17.83 18.27
N GLU A 269 12.79 -17.81 17.19
CA GLU A 269 12.33 -17.58 15.82
C GLU A 269 12.78 -18.73 14.92
N SER A 270 11.88 -19.26 14.09
CA SER A 270 12.21 -20.31 13.12
C SER A 270 12.11 -19.78 11.68
N GLN A 271 13.09 -20.13 10.86
CA GLN A 271 13.17 -19.74 9.46
C GLN A 271 13.31 -21.00 8.60
N ASN A 272 12.45 -21.15 7.59
CA ASN A 272 12.65 -22.11 6.53
C ASN A 272 13.22 -21.41 5.30
N ALA A 273 14.30 -21.93 4.73
CA ALA A 273 14.82 -21.54 3.43
C ALA A 273 13.77 -21.83 2.36
N GLY A 274 12.96 -20.81 2.07
CA GLY A 274 11.78 -20.91 1.24
C GLY A 274 10.66 -19.98 1.69
N ARG A 275 10.44 -19.79 3.01
CA ARG A 275 9.48 -18.83 3.61
C ARG A 275 9.79 -18.63 5.11
N PRO A 276 10.00 -17.40 5.61
CA PRO A 276 10.06 -17.14 7.04
C PRO A 276 8.68 -17.39 7.68
N GLN A 277 8.62 -18.14 8.79
CA GLN A 277 7.42 -18.34 9.59
C GLN A 277 7.68 -17.78 10.99
N CYS A 278 7.23 -16.56 11.26
CA CYS A 278 7.23 -16.01 12.61
C CYS A 278 6.09 -16.64 13.41
N GLN A 279 6.42 -17.26 14.55
CA GLN A 279 5.43 -17.82 15.47
C GLN A 279 5.60 -17.13 16.83
N TYR A 280 4.65 -16.27 17.19
CA TYR A 280 4.66 -15.55 18.47
C TYR A 280 4.32 -16.52 19.63
N PRO A 281 5.07 -16.51 20.74
CA PRO A 281 4.60 -17.14 21.97
C PRO A 281 3.38 -16.37 22.51
N ARG A 282 2.39 -17.11 23.02
CA ARG A 282 1.19 -16.54 23.66
C ARG A 282 1.51 -15.80 24.95
#